data_AF-A0A554VBK5-F1
#
_entry.id   AF-A0A554VBK5-F1
#
_cell.length_a   1.000
_cell.length_b   1.000
_cell.length_c   1.000
_cell.angle_alpha   90.00
_cell.angle_beta   90.00
_cell.angle_gamma   90.00
#
_symmetry.space_group_name_H-M   'P 1'
#
loop_
_entity.id
_entity.type
_entity.pdbx_description
1 polymer ?
#
loop_
_entity_poly.entity_id
_entity_poly.type
_entity_poly.pdbx_seq_one_letter_code
_entity_poly.pdbx_strand_id
1 'polypeptide(L)' 'MKTNVLKNSNLTESDLIKIKDNRHKIKPTALAEKFDCTESYVNMLLRGDREPKSYKAKNILEGALKILEAIND' A
#
# COMPACT_ATOMS: atom_id res chain seq x y z
N MET A 1 -19.63 -0.58 -26.20
CA MET A 1 -18.17 -0.36 -26.05
C MET A 1 -17.78 -0.69 -24.62
N LYS A 2 -16.86 -1.64 -24.41
CA LYS A 2 -16.42 -2.09 -23.08
C LYS A 2 -15.58 -0.99 -22.45
N THR A 3 -16.09 -0.35 -21.40
CA THR A 3 -15.29 0.54 -20.56
C THR A 3 -14.37 -0.33 -19.69
N ASN A 4 -13.12 -0.48 -20.13
CA ASN A 4 -12.06 -1.04 -19.29
C ASN A 4 -11.79 -0.07 -18.14
N VAL A 5 -12.53 -0.22 -17.04
CA VAL A 5 -12.22 0.44 -15.77
C VAL A 5 -11.19 -0.42 -15.05
N LEU A 6 -9.94 -0.31 -15.49
CA LEU A 6 -8.77 -0.54 -14.64
C LEU A 6 -8.35 0.83 -14.10
N LYS A 7 -9.23 1.50 -13.35
CA LYS A 7 -8.93 2.80 -12.73
C LYS A 7 -8.62 2.61 -11.24
N ASN A 8 -7.72 3.47 -10.75
CA ASN A 8 -7.47 3.79 -9.35
C ASN A 8 -6.36 3.00 -8.66
N SER A 9 -5.15 3.10 -9.19
CA SER A 9 -4.00 3.24 -8.31
C SER A 9 -2.96 4.17 -8.93
N ASN A 10 -2.89 5.42 -8.47
CA ASN A 10 -1.91 6.41 -8.91
C ASN A 10 -0.57 6.27 -8.17
N LEU A 11 -0.26 5.09 -7.63
CA LEU A 11 1.01 4.82 -6.95
C LEU A 11 2.15 4.95 -7.97
N THR A 12 2.97 5.98 -7.77
CA THR A 12 4.21 6.20 -8.53
C THR A 12 5.36 5.44 -7.89
N GLU A 13 6.47 5.31 -8.61
CA GLU A 13 7.69 4.73 -8.05
C GLU A 13 8.20 5.53 -6.84
N SER A 14 8.07 6.85 -6.86
CA SER A 14 8.38 7.73 -5.73
C SER A 14 7.55 7.42 -4.48
N ASP A 15 6.26 7.10 -4.64
CA ASP A 15 5.39 6.73 -3.52
C ASP A 15 5.84 5.40 -2.89
N LEU A 16 6.22 4.43 -3.74
CA LEU A 16 6.73 3.14 -3.28
C LEU A 16 8.03 3.30 -2.50
N ILE A 17 8.94 4.18 -2.95
CA ILE A 17 10.17 4.50 -2.23
C ILE A 17 9.84 5.13 -0.88
N LYS A 18 8.94 6.14 -0.85
CA LYS A 18 8.50 6.81 0.39
C LYS A 18 7.92 5.82 1.40
N ILE A 19 7.10 4.87 0.94
CA ILE A 19 6.54 3.79 1.78
C ILE A 19 7.65 2.89 2.34
N LYS A 20 8.59 2.44 1.50
CA LYS A 20 9.69 1.55 1.92
C LYS A 20 10.57 2.20 2.98
N ASP A 21 10.92 3.46 2.78
CA ASP A 21 11.81 4.22 3.67
C ASP A 21 11.14 4.50 5.02
N ASN A 22 9.83 4.74 5.01
CA ASN A 22 9.06 5.09 6.22
C ASN A 22 8.22 3.92 6.76
N ARG A 23 8.43 2.68 6.30
CA ARG A 23 7.62 1.51 6.68
C ARG A 23 7.53 1.29 8.19
N HIS A 24 8.54 1.70 8.94
CA HIS A 24 8.60 1.59 10.41
C HIS A 24 7.58 2.48 11.12
N LYS A 25 7.06 3.53 10.46
CA LYS A 25 5.99 4.40 10.99
C LYS A 25 4.60 3.83 10.79
N ILE A 26 4.46 2.80 9.96
CA ILE A 26 3.18 2.20 9.59
C ILE A 26 2.95 0.97 10.47
N LYS A 27 1.76 0.83 11.05
CA LYS A 27 1.37 -0.37 11.80
C LYS A 27 0.82 -1.43 10.82
N PRO A 28 1.56 -2.52 10.53
CA PRO A 28 1.15 -3.47 9.51
C PRO A 28 -0.11 -4.25 9.91
N THR A 29 -0.32 -4.47 11.21
CA THR A 29 -1.50 -5.13 11.78
C THR A 29 -2.80 -4.37 11.46
N ALA A 30 -2.81 -3.04 11.62
CA ALA A 30 -3.98 -2.22 11.34
C ALA A 30 -4.37 -2.25 9.85
N LEU A 31 -3.39 -2.28 8.95
CA LEU A 31 -3.64 -2.46 7.51
C LEU A 31 -4.13 -3.89 7.22
N ALA A 32 -3.54 -4.89 7.88
CA ALA A 32 -3.91 -6.29 7.70
C ALA A 32 -5.38 -6.53 8.06
N GLU A 33 -5.83 -6.00 9.21
CA GLU A 33 -7.23 -6.03 9.66
C GLU A 33 -8.15 -5.30 8.67
N LYS A 34 -7.78 -4.07 8.27
CA LYS A 34 -8.59 -3.26 7.36
C LYS A 34 -8.82 -3.92 6.00
N PHE A 35 -7.83 -4.62 5.47
CA PHE A 35 -7.85 -5.21 4.13
C PHE A 35 -8.07 -6.72 4.12
N ASP A 36 -8.44 -7.29 5.28
CA ASP A 36 -8.71 -8.71 5.47
C ASP A 36 -7.58 -9.58 4.86
N CYS A 37 -6.39 -9.42 5.42
CA CYS A 37 -5.19 -10.15 4.99
C CYS A 37 -4.22 -10.38 6.16
N THR A 38 -3.12 -11.08 5.91
CA THR A 38 -2.14 -11.36 6.95
C THR A 38 -1.17 -10.19 7.12
N GLU A 39 -0.69 -9.99 8.35
CA GLU A 39 0.35 -9.01 8.64
C GLU A 39 1.62 -9.28 7.82
N SER A 40 1.98 -10.56 7.64
CA SER A 40 3.11 -10.96 6.79
C SER A 40 2.95 -10.48 5.35
N TYR A 41 1.73 -10.52 4.81
CA TYR A 41 1.46 -10.05 3.44
C TYR A 41 1.64 -8.54 3.32
N VAL A 42 1.16 -7.77 4.31
CA VAL A 42 1.38 -6.32 4.37
C VAL A 42 2.88 -6.01 4.48
N ASN A 43 3.60 -6.69 5.37
CA ASN A 43 5.04 -6.51 5.56
C ASN A 43 5.84 -6.75 4.26
N MET A 44 5.49 -7.79 3.49
CA MET A 44 6.11 -8.04 2.18
C MET A 44 5.87 -6.89 1.19
N LEU A 45 4.65 -6.34 1.16
CA LEU A 45 4.32 -5.19 0.31
C LEU A 45 5.09 -3.93 0.73
N LEU A 46 5.12 -3.63 2.03
CA LEU A 46 5.82 -2.45 2.55
C LEU A 46 7.34 -2.51 2.36
N ARG A 47 7.93 -3.72 2.33
CA ARG A 47 9.35 -3.92 2.01
C ARG A 47 9.63 -3.83 0.51
N GLY A 48 8.61 -4.03 -0.32
CA GLY A 48 8.77 -4.15 -1.77
C GLY A 48 9.22 -5.52 -2.24
N ASP A 49 9.13 -6.54 -1.37
CA ASP A 49 9.43 -7.93 -1.71
C ASP A 49 8.38 -8.51 -2.69
N ARG A 50 7.24 -7.80 -2.84
CA ARG A 50 6.15 -8.19 -3.72
C ARG A 50 5.62 -6.99 -4.52
N GLU A 51 5.52 -7.16 -5.84
CA GLU A 51 4.92 -6.17 -6.72
C GLU A 51 3.39 -6.05 -6.48
N PRO A 52 2.83 -4.84 -6.43
CA PRO A 52 1.41 -4.63 -6.19
C PRO A 52 0.58 -4.82 -7.46
N LYS A 53 0.53 -6.06 -7.97
CA LYS A 53 -0.27 -6.42 -9.16
C LYS A 53 -1.75 -6.50 -8.87
N SER A 54 -2.11 -6.90 -7.65
CA SER A 54 -3.52 -7.06 -7.24
C SER A 54 -4.13 -5.74 -6.76
N TYR A 55 -5.43 -5.58 -6.98
CA TYR A 55 -6.19 -4.44 -6.46
C TYR A 55 -6.05 -4.31 -4.92
N LYS A 56 -6.07 -5.44 -4.21
CA LYS A 56 -5.84 -5.47 -2.76
C LYS A 56 -4.45 -4.93 -2.38
N ALA A 57 -3.39 -5.33 -3.07
CA ALA A 57 -2.04 -4.85 -2.79
C ALA A 57 -1.89 -3.34 -3.01
N LYS A 58 -2.48 -2.84 -4.10
CA LYS A 58 -2.50 -1.40 -4.41
C LYS A 58 -3.19 -0.60 -3.31
N ASN A 59 -4.38 -1.04 -2.89
CA ASN A 59 -5.12 -0.38 -1.81
C ASN A 59 -4.38 -0.40 -0.47
N ILE A 60 -3.66 -1.49 -0.15
CA ILE A 60 -2.81 -1.56 1.05
C ILE A 60 -1.73 -0.49 1.00
N LEU A 61 -1.03 -0.36 -0.13
CA LEU A 61 0.04 0.63 -0.31
C LEU A 61 -0.48 2.06 -0.32
N GLU A 62 -1.65 2.32 -0.92
CA GLU A 62 -2.31 3.63 -0.82
C GLU A 62 -2.73 3.95 0.62
N GLY A 63 -3.23 2.96 1.36
CA GLY A 63 -3.54 3.11 2.78
C GLY A 63 -2.30 3.45 3.60
N ALA A 64 -1.18 2.78 3.30
CA ALA A 64 0.12 3.06 3.91
C ALA A 64 0.61 4.48 3.61
N LEU A 65 0.47 4.94 2.36
CA LEU A 65 0.84 6.29 1.95
C LEU A 65 0.05 7.36 2.71
N LYS A 66 -1.28 7.19 2.82
CA LYS A 66 -2.15 8.11 3.57
C LYS A 66 -1.80 8.21 5.05
N ILE A 67 -1.41 7.08 5.67
CA ILE A 67 -0.92 7.08 7.06
C ILE A 67 0.35 7.92 7.16
N LEU A 68 1.29 7.79 6.21
CA LEU A 68 2.52 8.57 6.21
C LEU A 68 2.28 10.06 5.98
N GLU A 69 1.30 10.41 5.15
CA GLU A 69 0.88 11.81 4.96
C GLU A 69 0.31 12.39 6.26
N ALA A 70 -0.59 11.67 6.92
CA ALA A 70 -1.20 12.11 8.19
C ALA A 70 -0.22 12.21 9.38
N ILE A 71 0.97 11.60 9.30
CA ILE A 71 2.00 11.70 10.34
C ILE A 71 2.96 12.87 10.09
N ASN A 72 3.11 13.31 8.83
CA ASN A 72 4.04 14.39 8.45
C ASN A 72 3.37 15.77 8.35
N ASP A 73 2.04 15.84 8.50
CA ASP A 73 1.24 17.07 8.67
C ASP A 73 1.17 17.42 10.17
#